data_AF-A0AAN6UCZ4-F1
#
_entry.id   AF-A0AAN6UCZ4-F1
#
_cell.length_a   1.000
_cell.length_b   1.000
_cell.length_c   1.000
_cell.angle_alpha   90.00
_cell.angle_beta   90.00
_cell.angle_gamma   90.00
#
_symmetry.space_group_name_H-M   'P 1'
#
loop_
_entity.id
_entity.type
_entity.pdbx_description
1 polymer ?
#
loop_
_entity_poly.entity_id
_entity_poly.type
_entity_poly.pdbx_seq_one_letter_code
_entity_poly.pdbx_strand_id
1 'polypeptide(L)'
;MRASLLPRLLRPRLSLPPLRRSLPSAATTRPTPDPVSDAQQPEQAQPTPPSENDAAASTTPANNTPTPHITRPLIYPSAPSPHHNSLPTFLAHAQRTALDPSSTVYVGTHFEYTTLGALARLGFALHRVGGASDCGIDLLGTWSPNLPPAAAALAPLRVLVQCKAVQRPGPQLIRELEGAFVGAPAGWRGEGVLGVLVAERAATKGIRDALGRSRWPMAFVACSREGALEQMLWNGRAEEEGLRGLGVGVRYGVGGPRGKELVLTWRGRNLPGVGVEG
;
A
#
# COMPACT_ATOMS: atom_id res chain seq x y z
N MET A 1 -12.45 -23.23 59.38
CA MET A 1 -11.27 -24.12 59.37
C MET A 1 -10.43 -23.82 58.14
N ARG A 2 -9.17 -23.44 58.39
CA ARG A 2 -7.96 -23.39 57.53
C ARG A 2 -8.05 -22.87 56.08
N ALA A 3 -7.67 -21.59 55.95
CA ALA A 3 -7.03 -21.03 54.77
C ALA A 3 -5.60 -21.59 54.61
N SER A 4 -5.18 -21.86 53.37
CA SER A 4 -3.80 -22.23 53.03
C SER A 4 -3.20 -21.19 52.10
N LEU A 5 -2.21 -20.47 52.64
CA LEU A 5 -1.30 -19.55 51.96
C LEU A 5 -0.15 -20.37 51.37
N LEU A 6 0.16 -20.17 50.08
CA LEU A 6 1.43 -20.62 49.50
C LEU A 6 2.27 -19.41 49.07
N PRO A 7 3.58 -19.36 49.38
CA PRO A 7 4.40 -18.17 49.20
C PRO A 7 4.95 -18.02 47.77
N ARG A 8 5.05 -16.76 47.35
CA ARG A 8 5.82 -16.27 46.20
C ARG A 8 7.30 -16.55 46.39
N LEU A 9 7.93 -17.20 45.42
CA LEU A 9 9.40 -17.24 45.27
C LEU A 9 9.81 -16.29 44.15
N LEU A 10 10.37 -15.13 44.54
CA LEU A 10 11.10 -14.25 43.63
C LEU A 10 12.45 -14.90 43.29
N ARG A 11 12.74 -15.06 41.99
CA ARG A 11 14.07 -15.39 41.49
C ARG A 11 14.83 -14.09 41.15
N PRO A 12 16.07 -13.91 41.60
CA PRO A 12 16.89 -12.76 41.21
C PRO A 12 17.34 -12.87 39.74
N ARG A 13 17.16 -11.78 38.99
CA ARG A 13 17.72 -11.60 37.64
C ARG A 13 19.20 -11.24 37.78
N LEU A 14 20.07 -12.13 37.31
CA LEU A 14 21.49 -11.83 37.09
C LEU A 14 21.62 -11.00 35.80
N SER A 15 22.22 -9.82 35.95
CA SER A 15 22.57 -8.89 34.86
C SER A 15 23.86 -9.35 34.18
N LEU A 16 23.79 -9.73 32.91
CA LEU A 16 24.94 -9.96 32.05
C LEU A 16 25.35 -8.64 31.37
N PRO A 17 26.64 -8.25 31.40
CA PRO A 17 27.13 -7.08 30.68
C PRO A 17 27.28 -7.36 29.16
N PRO A 18 27.24 -6.31 28.32
CA PRO A 18 27.29 -6.45 26.86
C PRO A 18 28.71 -6.82 26.36
N LEU A 19 28.76 -7.84 25.51
CA LEU A 19 29.94 -8.20 24.72
C LEU A 19 30.23 -7.12 23.67
N ARG A 20 31.27 -6.32 23.92
CA ARG A 20 31.94 -5.45 22.93
C ARG A 20 32.65 -6.34 21.90
N ARG A 21 32.18 -6.35 20.65
CA ARG A 21 32.99 -6.80 19.51
C ARG A 21 33.88 -5.64 19.05
N SER A 22 35.17 -5.78 19.29
CA SER A 22 36.23 -4.98 18.69
C SER A 22 36.41 -5.36 17.22
N LEU A 23 36.39 -4.34 16.35
CA LEU A 23 36.83 -4.44 14.95
C LEU A 23 38.35 -4.19 14.91
N PRO A 24 39.16 -5.02 14.24
CA PRO A 24 40.51 -4.64 13.92
C PRO A 24 40.55 -3.75 12.68
N SER A 25 41.21 -2.60 12.86
CA SER A 25 41.68 -1.68 11.83
C SER A 25 42.88 -2.29 11.11
N ALA A 26 42.90 -2.25 9.78
CA ALA A 26 44.10 -2.46 8.99
C ALA A 26 44.12 -1.44 7.85
N ALA A 27 45.00 -0.45 8.02
CA ALA A 27 45.47 0.46 6.98
C ALA A 27 46.52 -0.27 6.13
N THR A 28 46.50 -0.08 4.81
CA THR A 28 47.64 -0.37 3.92
C THR A 28 47.55 0.54 2.69
N THR A 29 48.34 1.62 2.76
CA THR A 29 49.21 2.21 1.73
C THR A 29 48.87 2.10 0.23
N ARG A 30 48.77 3.29 -0.40
CA ARG A 30 49.06 3.55 -1.82
C ARG A 30 50.49 3.14 -2.18
N PRO A 31 50.76 2.92 -3.47
CA PRO A 31 51.68 3.84 -4.15
C PRO A 31 51.22 4.25 -5.57
N THR A 32 51.43 5.53 -5.89
CA THR A 32 51.61 6.06 -7.25
C THR A 32 53.08 5.86 -7.67
N PRO A 33 53.39 5.83 -8.98
CA PRO A 33 54.03 7.02 -9.56
C PRO A 33 53.54 7.37 -10.99
N ASP A 34 53.51 8.68 -11.27
CA ASP A 34 53.45 9.32 -12.61
C ASP A 34 54.83 9.24 -13.33
N PRO A 35 55.16 10.00 -14.40
CA PRO A 35 54.40 10.79 -15.40
C PRO A 35 54.91 10.58 -16.87
N VAL A 36 54.59 11.54 -17.77
CA VAL A 36 55.22 11.92 -19.08
C VAL A 36 54.38 11.51 -20.32
N SER A 37 54.06 12.34 -21.31
CA SER A 37 54.10 13.81 -21.54
C SER A 37 53.48 14.07 -22.93
N ASP A 38 53.00 15.30 -23.14
CA ASP A 38 52.90 16.04 -24.42
C ASP A 38 52.04 15.47 -25.56
N ALA A 39 51.42 16.25 -26.44
CA ALA A 39 51.06 17.67 -26.56
C ALA A 39 50.23 17.75 -27.87
N GLN A 40 49.69 18.94 -28.15
CA GLN A 40 49.23 19.44 -29.47
C GLN A 40 47.75 19.26 -29.86
N GLN A 41 46.98 20.32 -29.58
CA GLN A 41 46.00 20.90 -30.51
C GLN A 41 46.71 21.44 -31.78
N PRO A 42 46.00 21.56 -32.91
CA PRO A 42 45.55 22.92 -33.29
C PRO A 42 44.16 23.02 -33.98
N GLU A 43 43.64 24.25 -33.93
CA GLU A 43 42.88 25.01 -34.93
C GLU A 43 41.40 24.71 -35.31
N GLN A 44 40.56 25.62 -34.82
CA GLN A 44 39.46 26.39 -35.44
C GLN A 44 39.14 26.18 -36.94
N ALA A 45 37.83 26.00 -37.23
CA ALA A 45 37.16 26.62 -38.38
C ALA A 45 35.63 26.74 -38.12
N GLN A 46 35.11 27.97 -38.16
CA GLN A 46 33.67 28.28 -38.29
C GLN A 46 33.18 28.04 -39.73
N PRO A 47 31.86 27.86 -39.92
CA PRO A 47 31.19 28.74 -40.87
C PRO A 47 29.86 29.33 -40.37
N THR A 48 29.59 30.52 -40.91
CA THR A 48 28.44 31.43 -40.77
C THR A 48 27.13 30.89 -41.39
N PRO A 49 25.97 31.48 -41.04
CA PRO A 49 24.63 30.97 -41.38
C PRO A 49 24.08 31.56 -42.69
N PRO A 50 23.03 30.96 -43.29
CA PRO A 50 22.17 31.67 -44.23
C PRO A 50 20.83 32.09 -43.60
N SER A 51 20.66 33.41 -43.60
CA SER A 51 19.50 34.26 -43.90
C SER A 51 18.05 33.78 -43.72
N GLU A 52 17.33 34.68 -43.06
CA GLU A 52 15.89 34.88 -42.97
C GLU A 52 15.20 35.00 -44.35
N ASN A 53 13.96 34.51 -44.42
CA ASN A 53 12.90 35.08 -45.25
C ASN A 53 11.58 35.01 -44.47
N ASP A 54 11.03 36.20 -44.24
CA ASP A 54 9.71 36.48 -43.69
C ASP A 54 8.58 35.92 -44.58
N ALA A 55 7.49 35.45 -43.96
CA ALA A 55 6.21 36.19 -43.97
C ALA A 55 5.00 35.28 -43.62
N ALA A 56 4.38 35.65 -42.49
CA ALA A 56 2.93 35.70 -42.25
C ALA A 56 2.06 34.45 -42.44
N ALA A 57 1.59 33.88 -41.31
CA ALA A 57 0.15 33.64 -41.10
C ALA A 57 -0.18 33.35 -39.62
N SER A 58 -1.01 34.23 -39.07
CA SER A 58 -2.17 33.91 -38.22
C SER A 58 -1.95 33.29 -36.84
N THR A 59 -2.13 34.17 -35.85
CA THR A 59 -2.53 33.91 -34.48
C THR A 59 -3.76 32.98 -34.41
N THR A 60 -3.63 31.84 -33.74
CA THR A 60 -4.76 31.15 -33.10
C THR A 60 -4.31 30.57 -31.75
N PRO A 61 -5.07 30.79 -30.66
CA PRO A 61 -4.75 30.24 -29.35
C PRO A 61 -4.98 28.73 -29.38
N ALA A 62 -3.95 27.96 -28.98
CA ALA A 62 -4.09 26.53 -28.74
C ALA A 62 -5.10 26.32 -27.61
N ASN A 63 -6.33 26.00 -28.01
CA ASN A 63 -7.41 25.63 -27.12
C ASN A 63 -7.04 24.26 -26.53
N ASN A 64 -6.40 24.26 -25.36
CA ASN A 64 -6.12 23.06 -24.56
C ASN A 64 -7.47 22.49 -24.07
N THR A 65 -8.15 21.82 -24.99
CA THR A 65 -9.31 21.00 -24.67
C THR A 65 -8.75 19.76 -23.96
N PRO A 66 -9.15 19.47 -22.70
CA PRO A 66 -8.74 18.25 -22.05
C PRO A 66 -9.27 17.08 -22.89
N THR A 67 -8.36 16.35 -23.53
CA THR A 67 -8.71 15.11 -24.23
C THR A 67 -9.47 14.23 -23.23
N PRO A 68 -10.71 13.79 -23.53
CA PRO A 68 -11.40 12.88 -22.64
C PRO A 68 -10.53 11.64 -22.49
N HIS A 69 -10.07 11.36 -21.26
CA HIS A 69 -9.35 10.15 -20.97
C HIS A 69 -10.27 8.97 -21.30
N ILE A 70 -10.09 8.39 -22.49
CA ILE A 70 -10.68 7.10 -22.83
C ILE A 70 -10.13 6.12 -21.80
N THR A 71 -10.94 5.80 -20.80
CA THR A 71 -10.62 4.83 -19.78
C THR A 71 -10.55 3.46 -20.45
N ARG A 72 -9.33 3.06 -20.85
CA ARG A 72 -9.09 1.70 -21.33
C ARG A 72 -9.59 0.73 -20.25
N PRO A 73 -10.37 -0.32 -20.61
CA PRO A 73 -10.81 -1.32 -19.66
C PRO A 73 -9.62 -1.90 -18.89
N LEU A 74 -9.76 -2.01 -17.57
CA LEU A 74 -8.75 -2.64 -16.73
C LEU A 74 -8.75 -4.15 -16.98
N ILE A 75 -7.57 -4.71 -17.28
CA ILE A 75 -7.39 -6.15 -17.49
C ILE A 75 -6.84 -6.73 -16.20
N TYR A 76 -7.63 -7.57 -15.55
CA TYR A 76 -7.22 -8.26 -14.33
C TYR A 76 -6.43 -9.54 -14.66
N PRO A 77 -5.45 -9.92 -13.83
CA PRO A 77 -4.87 -11.25 -13.87
C PRO A 77 -5.94 -12.34 -13.75
N SER A 78 -5.64 -13.54 -14.27
CA SER A 78 -6.51 -14.70 -14.13
C SER A 78 -6.77 -15.02 -12.66
N ALA A 79 -7.96 -15.56 -12.36
CA ALA A 79 -8.29 -15.97 -11.00
C ALA A 79 -7.24 -16.96 -10.45
N PRO A 80 -6.79 -16.78 -9.20
CA PRO A 80 -5.72 -17.59 -8.61
C PRO A 80 -6.15 -19.03 -8.29
N SER A 81 -7.45 -19.30 -8.26
CA SER A 81 -8.03 -20.61 -7.96
C SER A 81 -9.31 -20.83 -8.76
N PRO A 82 -9.51 -21.99 -9.40
CA PRO A 82 -10.77 -22.35 -10.02
C PRO A 82 -11.82 -22.83 -9.01
N HIS A 83 -11.45 -23.03 -7.73
CA HIS A 83 -12.31 -23.68 -6.75
C HIS A 83 -13.02 -22.72 -5.79
N HIS A 84 -12.54 -21.49 -5.68
CA HIS A 84 -13.13 -20.48 -4.80
C HIS A 84 -12.86 -19.07 -5.32
N ASN A 85 -13.84 -18.19 -5.12
CA ASN A 85 -13.79 -16.78 -5.52
C ASN A 85 -14.34 -15.84 -4.43
N SER A 86 -14.70 -16.39 -3.28
CA SER A 86 -15.31 -15.68 -2.15
C SER A 86 -15.01 -16.42 -0.84
N LEU A 87 -15.19 -15.76 0.31
CA LEU A 87 -15.00 -16.41 1.62
C LEU A 87 -15.84 -17.69 1.78
N PRO A 88 -17.15 -17.72 1.45
CA PRO A 88 -17.96 -18.92 1.61
C PRO A 88 -17.50 -20.09 0.72
N THR A 89 -17.16 -19.80 -0.54
CA THR A 89 -16.66 -20.84 -1.48
C THR A 89 -15.29 -21.36 -1.06
N PHE A 90 -14.43 -20.51 -0.50
CA PHE A 90 -13.14 -20.90 0.07
C PHE A 90 -13.31 -21.80 1.30
N LEU A 91 -14.19 -21.45 2.24
CA LEU A 91 -14.46 -22.28 3.42
C LEU A 91 -15.01 -23.66 3.04
N ALA A 92 -15.95 -23.70 2.08
CA ALA A 92 -16.46 -24.97 1.54
C ALA A 92 -15.36 -25.80 0.84
N HIS A 93 -14.43 -25.14 0.15
CA HIS A 93 -13.26 -25.81 -0.43
C HIS A 93 -12.34 -26.38 0.64
N ALA A 94 -11.93 -25.57 1.62
CA ALA A 94 -11.07 -25.97 2.72
C ALA A 94 -11.66 -27.17 3.50
N GLN A 95 -12.97 -27.17 3.75
CA GLN A 95 -13.65 -28.28 4.39
C GLN A 95 -13.59 -29.56 3.54
N ARG A 96 -13.86 -29.47 2.23
CA ARG A 96 -13.87 -30.63 1.33
C ARG A 96 -12.49 -31.26 1.15
N THR A 97 -11.44 -30.44 1.16
CA THR A 97 -10.06 -30.89 0.98
C THR A 97 -9.33 -31.14 2.29
N ALA A 98 -10.02 -30.98 3.43
CA ALA A 98 -9.44 -31.06 4.78
C ALA A 98 -8.20 -30.16 4.96
N LEU A 99 -8.23 -28.95 4.40
CA LEU A 99 -7.16 -27.97 4.55
C LEU A 99 -7.04 -27.55 6.02
N ASP A 100 -5.84 -27.68 6.59
CA ASP A 100 -5.57 -27.33 7.97
C ASP A 100 -5.83 -25.83 8.24
N PRO A 101 -6.76 -25.48 9.17
CA PRO A 101 -7.05 -24.09 9.54
C PRO A 101 -5.87 -23.32 10.13
N SER A 102 -4.83 -24.03 10.61
CA SER A 102 -3.60 -23.43 11.14
C SER A 102 -2.53 -23.20 10.07
N SER A 103 -2.72 -23.74 8.87
CA SER A 103 -1.76 -23.58 7.76
C SER A 103 -1.69 -22.13 7.29
N THR A 104 -0.51 -21.74 6.79
CA THR A 104 -0.28 -20.40 6.24
C THR A 104 -1.18 -20.11 5.04
N VAL A 105 -1.45 -21.12 4.21
CA VAL A 105 -2.37 -21.03 3.06
C VAL A 105 -3.78 -20.72 3.53
N TYR A 106 -4.30 -21.46 4.53
CA TYR A 106 -5.63 -21.20 5.05
C TYR A 106 -5.73 -19.81 5.67
N VAL A 107 -4.79 -19.48 6.56
CA VAL A 107 -4.79 -18.21 7.29
C VAL A 107 -4.67 -17.02 6.35
N GLY A 108 -3.79 -17.10 5.34
CA GLY A 108 -3.61 -16.07 4.32
C GLY A 108 -4.87 -15.89 3.48
N THR A 109 -5.34 -16.97 2.84
CA THR A 109 -6.48 -16.93 1.92
C THR A 109 -7.76 -16.47 2.63
N HIS A 110 -7.99 -16.93 3.86
CA HIS A 110 -9.10 -16.45 4.69
C HIS A 110 -9.01 -14.94 4.95
N PHE A 111 -7.83 -14.45 5.33
CA PHE A 111 -7.60 -13.05 5.64
C PHE A 111 -7.76 -12.15 4.41
N GLU A 112 -7.32 -12.61 3.23
CA GLU A 112 -7.51 -11.90 1.96
C GLU A 112 -9.00 -11.74 1.63
N TYR A 113 -9.81 -12.81 1.70
CA TYR A 113 -11.25 -12.72 1.43
C TYR A 113 -12.00 -11.89 2.48
N THR A 114 -11.59 -11.99 3.73
CA THR A 114 -12.15 -11.16 4.82
C THR A 114 -11.88 -9.69 4.54
N THR A 115 -10.64 -9.37 4.16
CA THR A 115 -10.22 -8.00 3.81
C THR A 115 -10.96 -7.46 2.59
N LEU A 116 -11.14 -8.28 1.55
CA LEU A 116 -11.90 -7.94 0.36
C LEU A 116 -13.32 -7.48 0.74
N GLY A 117 -14.05 -8.29 1.50
CA GLY A 117 -15.40 -7.94 1.96
C GLY A 117 -15.42 -6.72 2.90
N ALA A 118 -14.43 -6.62 3.78
CA ALA A 118 -14.34 -5.50 4.73
C ALA A 118 -14.14 -4.16 4.02
N LEU A 119 -13.23 -4.10 3.03
CA LEU A 119 -12.92 -2.90 2.25
C LEU A 119 -14.05 -2.48 1.30
N ALA A 120 -14.87 -3.43 0.83
CA ALA A 120 -16.02 -3.11 -0.02
C ALA A 120 -16.98 -2.09 0.61
N ARG A 121 -17.14 -2.13 1.94
CA ARG A 121 -17.94 -1.15 2.72
C ARG A 121 -17.43 0.30 2.62
N LEU A 122 -16.16 0.48 2.26
CA LEU A 122 -15.53 1.78 2.04
C LEU A 122 -15.51 2.20 0.56
N GLY A 123 -16.18 1.45 -0.33
CA GLY A 123 -16.26 1.74 -1.76
C GLY A 123 -15.12 1.15 -2.60
N PHE A 124 -14.41 0.16 -2.06
CA PHE A 124 -13.40 -0.57 -2.83
C PHE A 124 -14.08 -1.66 -3.67
N ALA A 125 -13.77 -1.70 -4.96
CA ALA A 125 -14.14 -2.79 -5.86
C ALA A 125 -12.86 -3.58 -6.18
N LEU A 126 -12.67 -4.72 -5.50
CA LEU A 126 -11.43 -5.50 -5.52
C LEU A 126 -11.66 -6.94 -5.98
N HIS A 127 -10.64 -7.49 -6.61
CA HIS A 127 -10.55 -8.89 -7.01
C HIS A 127 -9.32 -9.51 -6.35
N ARG A 128 -9.49 -10.73 -5.82
CA ARG A 128 -8.36 -11.52 -5.29
C ARG A 128 -7.50 -12.01 -6.44
N VAL A 129 -6.21 -11.72 -6.37
CA VAL A 129 -5.18 -12.17 -7.32
C VAL A 129 -4.02 -12.90 -6.63
N GLY A 130 -4.01 -12.91 -5.29
CA GLY A 130 -2.96 -13.52 -4.46
C GLY A 130 -2.75 -15.01 -4.75
N GLY A 131 -1.49 -15.40 -4.92
CA GLY A 131 -1.09 -16.72 -5.39
C GLY A 131 0.40 -16.79 -5.73
N ALA A 132 0.82 -17.86 -6.40
CA ALA A 132 2.22 -17.96 -6.83
C ALA A 132 2.55 -16.82 -7.82
N SER A 133 3.70 -16.16 -7.62
CA SER A 133 4.23 -15.10 -8.51
C SER A 133 3.40 -13.81 -8.57
N ASP A 134 2.67 -13.48 -7.51
CA ASP A 134 1.83 -12.27 -7.41
C ASP A 134 2.58 -10.97 -7.07
N CYS A 135 3.92 -11.02 -7.01
CA CYS A 135 4.79 -9.90 -6.59
C CYS A 135 4.39 -9.28 -5.23
N GLY A 136 3.72 -10.04 -4.37
CA GLY A 136 3.22 -9.58 -3.07
C GLY A 136 1.93 -8.77 -3.15
N ILE A 137 1.17 -8.86 -4.26
CA ILE A 137 -0.14 -8.23 -4.43
C ILE A 137 -1.22 -9.29 -4.25
N ASP A 138 -2.02 -9.14 -3.20
CA ASP A 138 -3.07 -10.11 -2.86
C ASP A 138 -4.41 -9.73 -3.51
N LEU A 139 -4.75 -8.43 -3.53
CA LEU A 139 -5.96 -7.91 -4.16
C LEU A 139 -5.65 -6.75 -5.13
N LEU A 140 -6.43 -6.64 -6.19
CA LEU A 140 -6.35 -5.56 -7.18
C LEU A 140 -7.72 -4.99 -7.49
N GLY A 141 -7.80 -3.71 -7.79
CA GLY A 141 -9.04 -3.13 -8.24
C GLY A 141 -9.05 -1.61 -8.23
N THR A 142 -10.20 -1.05 -7.89
CA THR A 142 -10.41 0.39 -7.83
C THR A 142 -11.04 0.83 -6.52
N TRP A 143 -10.87 2.09 -6.17
CA TRP A 143 -11.53 2.71 -5.03
C TRP A 143 -12.26 3.98 -5.46
N SER A 144 -13.56 3.99 -5.18
CA SER A 144 -14.46 5.11 -5.41
C SER A 144 -15.22 5.37 -4.11
N PRO A 145 -14.67 6.20 -3.20
CA PRO A 145 -15.41 6.58 -2.01
C PRO A 145 -16.69 7.34 -2.40
N ASN A 146 -17.75 7.21 -1.60
CA ASN A 146 -19.04 7.86 -1.87
C ASN A 146 -18.96 9.37 -1.57
N LEU A 147 -18.29 10.10 -2.45
CA LEU A 147 -18.06 11.54 -2.34
C LEU A 147 -19.32 12.35 -2.68
N PRO A 148 -19.49 13.55 -2.11
CA PRO A 148 -20.57 14.45 -2.51
C PRO A 148 -20.50 14.78 -4.02
N PRO A 149 -21.62 15.09 -4.69
CA PRO A 149 -21.67 15.31 -6.15
C PRO A 149 -20.62 16.30 -6.67
N ALA A 150 -20.33 17.36 -5.92
CA ALA A 150 -19.31 18.37 -6.27
C ALA A 150 -17.86 17.82 -6.31
N ALA A 151 -17.61 16.66 -5.69
CA ALA A 151 -16.33 15.95 -5.69
C ALA A 151 -16.41 14.57 -6.36
N ALA A 152 -17.61 14.12 -6.76
CA ALA A 152 -17.84 12.82 -7.38
C ALA A 152 -17.28 12.70 -8.80
N ALA A 153 -16.88 13.81 -9.42
CA ALA A 153 -16.20 13.82 -10.71
C ALA A 153 -14.73 13.31 -10.65
N LEU A 154 -14.20 13.02 -9.45
CA LEU A 154 -12.88 12.42 -9.30
C LEU A 154 -12.88 11.00 -9.87
N ALA A 155 -11.90 10.70 -10.72
CA ALA A 155 -11.72 9.37 -11.27
C ALA A 155 -11.43 8.36 -10.14
N PRO A 156 -11.93 7.11 -10.25
CA PRO A 156 -11.57 6.04 -9.32
C PRO A 156 -10.07 5.86 -9.23
N LEU A 157 -9.54 5.75 -8.01
CA LEU A 157 -8.15 5.37 -7.80
C LEU A 157 -7.97 3.89 -8.15
N ARG A 158 -6.89 3.55 -8.83
CA ARG A 158 -6.48 2.16 -9.00
C ARG A 158 -5.77 1.72 -7.74
N VAL A 159 -6.04 0.51 -7.29
CA VAL A 159 -5.56 0.02 -5.99
C VAL A 159 -4.88 -1.32 -6.13
N LEU A 160 -3.71 -1.43 -5.52
CA LEU A 160 -3.02 -2.69 -5.23
C LEU A 160 -2.98 -2.90 -3.71
N VAL A 161 -3.37 -4.08 -3.26
CA VAL A 161 -3.53 -4.39 -1.84
C VAL A 161 -2.65 -5.58 -1.48
N GLN A 162 -1.87 -5.42 -0.42
CA GLN A 162 -1.15 -6.50 0.23
C GLN A 162 -1.81 -6.82 1.57
N CYS A 163 -2.18 -8.07 1.80
CA CYS A 163 -2.81 -8.58 2.99
C CYS A 163 -1.79 -9.37 3.82
N LYS A 164 -1.52 -8.93 5.05
CA LYS A 164 -0.61 -9.62 5.97
C LYS A 164 -1.32 -10.01 7.26
N ALA A 165 -1.58 -11.31 7.41
CA ALA A 165 -2.17 -11.92 8.61
C ALA A 165 -1.18 -11.97 9.79
N VAL A 166 -0.74 -10.80 10.28
CA VAL A 166 0.29 -10.66 11.31
C VAL A 166 -0.17 -9.82 12.50
N GLN A 167 0.15 -10.30 13.71
CA GLN A 167 -0.20 -9.62 14.96
C GLN A 167 0.73 -8.46 15.32
N ARG A 168 1.92 -8.38 14.71
CA ARG A 168 2.91 -7.32 14.96
C ARG A 168 3.42 -6.75 13.65
N PRO A 169 2.65 -5.88 12.98
CA PRO A 169 3.08 -5.28 11.72
C PRO A 169 4.29 -4.36 11.96
N GLY A 170 5.36 -4.61 11.20
CA GLY A 170 6.62 -3.88 11.30
C GLY A 170 6.96 -3.13 9.99
N PRO A 171 7.88 -2.14 10.06
CA PRO A 171 8.21 -1.26 8.93
C PRO A 171 8.69 -2.00 7.67
N GLN A 172 9.17 -3.23 7.79
CA GLN A 172 9.55 -4.06 6.64
C GLN A 172 8.38 -4.30 5.67
N LEU A 173 7.14 -4.36 6.16
CA LEU A 173 5.97 -4.60 5.31
C LEU A 173 5.67 -3.43 4.38
N ILE A 174 5.96 -2.20 4.81
CA ILE A 174 5.85 -1.03 3.93
C ILE A 174 6.87 -1.12 2.80
N ARG A 175 8.11 -1.52 3.10
CA ARG A 175 9.17 -1.68 2.08
C ARG A 175 8.88 -2.85 1.13
N GLU A 176 8.28 -3.92 1.64
CA GLU A 176 7.77 -5.03 0.82
C GLU A 176 6.70 -4.52 -0.16
N LEU A 177 5.75 -3.70 0.32
CA LEU A 177 4.75 -3.06 -0.52
C LEU A 177 5.37 -2.07 -1.54
N GLU A 178 6.46 -1.36 -1.21
CA GLU A 178 7.18 -0.52 -2.18
C GLU A 178 7.68 -1.34 -3.38
N GLY A 179 8.13 -2.58 -3.13
CA GLY A 179 8.51 -3.52 -4.20
C GLY A 179 7.34 -3.95 -5.07
N ALA A 180 6.13 -4.06 -4.49
CA ALA A 180 4.93 -4.46 -5.22
C ALA A 180 4.52 -3.45 -6.31
N PHE A 181 4.81 -2.16 -6.13
CA PHE A 181 4.58 -1.15 -7.19
C PHE A 181 5.37 -1.44 -8.46
N VAL A 182 6.59 -1.98 -8.33
CA VAL A 182 7.44 -2.34 -9.46
C VAL A 182 6.88 -3.57 -10.19
N GLY A 183 6.36 -4.54 -9.42
CA GLY A 183 5.75 -5.77 -9.93
C GLY A 183 4.29 -5.64 -10.38
N ALA A 184 3.65 -4.49 -10.18
CA ALA A 184 2.23 -4.31 -10.45
C ALA A 184 1.88 -4.63 -11.92
N PRO A 185 0.68 -5.18 -12.22
CA PRO A 185 0.29 -5.49 -13.59
C PRO A 185 0.00 -4.22 -14.41
N ALA A 186 -0.11 -4.40 -15.74
CA ALA A 186 -0.50 -3.32 -16.64
C ALA A 186 -1.85 -2.71 -16.19
N GLY A 187 -1.93 -1.39 -16.15
CA GLY A 187 -3.08 -0.67 -15.61
C GLY A 187 -2.90 -0.24 -14.15
N TRP A 188 -2.04 -0.87 -13.35
CA TRP A 188 -1.74 -0.48 -11.96
C TRP A 188 -0.32 0.06 -11.79
N ARG A 189 0.20 0.73 -12.82
CA ARG A 189 1.52 1.39 -12.80
C ARG A 189 1.35 2.89 -13.05
N GLY A 190 2.21 3.69 -12.43
CA GLY A 190 2.26 5.13 -12.62
C GLY A 190 1.27 5.90 -11.75
N GLU A 191 0.81 7.04 -12.26
CA GLU A 191 -0.11 7.96 -11.58
C GLU A 191 -1.51 7.35 -11.39
N GLY A 192 -2.22 7.81 -10.37
CA GLY A 192 -3.55 7.35 -10.00
C GLY A 192 -3.57 5.97 -9.35
N VAL A 193 -2.44 5.49 -8.82
CA VAL A 193 -2.31 4.18 -8.18
C VAL A 193 -2.01 4.33 -6.69
N LEU A 194 -2.84 3.70 -5.87
CA LEU A 194 -2.70 3.63 -4.42
C LEU A 194 -2.30 2.21 -3.98
N GLY A 195 -1.25 2.11 -3.19
CA GLY A 195 -0.85 0.88 -2.51
C GLY A 195 -1.46 0.80 -1.13
N VAL A 196 -2.05 -0.33 -0.76
CA VAL A 196 -2.70 -0.51 0.55
C VAL A 196 -2.10 -1.72 1.26
N LEU A 197 -1.47 -1.50 2.41
CA LEU A 197 -1.09 -2.58 3.31
C LEU A 197 -2.23 -2.83 4.30
N VAL A 198 -2.73 -4.05 4.36
CA VAL A 198 -3.74 -4.48 5.34
C VAL A 198 -3.10 -5.46 6.33
N ALA A 199 -3.28 -5.21 7.62
CA ALA A 199 -2.79 -6.09 8.68
C ALA A 199 -3.83 -6.28 9.80
N GLU A 200 -3.65 -7.33 10.62
CA GLU A 200 -4.59 -7.69 11.68
C GLU A 200 -4.63 -6.71 12.86
N ARG A 201 -3.63 -5.83 12.98
CA ARG A 201 -3.46 -4.92 14.10
C ARG A 201 -3.11 -3.52 13.62
N ALA A 202 -3.43 -2.55 14.46
CA ALA A 202 -3.10 -1.14 14.25
C ALA A 202 -1.62 -0.93 13.90
N ALA A 203 -1.36 0.12 13.11
CA ALA A 203 -0.03 0.52 12.72
C ALA A 203 0.83 0.77 13.96
N THR A 204 2.04 0.21 13.96
CA THR A 204 3.06 0.57 14.93
C THR A 204 3.67 1.92 14.59
N LYS A 205 4.46 2.51 15.50
CA LYS A 205 5.24 3.72 15.18
C LYS A 205 6.13 3.47 13.96
N GLY A 206 6.77 2.30 13.87
CA GLY A 206 7.61 1.91 12.74
C GLY A 206 6.84 1.91 11.41
N ILE A 207 5.62 1.36 11.39
CA ILE A 207 4.74 1.42 10.21
C ILE A 207 4.43 2.86 9.82
N ARG A 208 3.97 3.69 10.76
CA ARG A 208 3.65 5.11 10.48
C ARG A 208 4.84 5.89 9.94
N ASP A 209 6.01 5.72 10.57
CA ASP A 209 7.24 6.38 10.15
C ASP A 209 7.69 5.90 8.76
N ALA A 210 7.55 4.60 8.45
CA ALA A 210 7.88 4.05 7.14
C ALA A 210 6.91 4.54 6.06
N LEU A 211 5.61 4.49 6.33
CA LEU A 211 4.57 4.95 5.41
C LEU A 211 4.75 6.44 5.07
N GLY A 212 4.99 7.29 6.07
CA GLY A 212 5.18 8.72 5.88
C GLY A 212 6.44 9.09 5.09
N ARG A 213 7.48 8.25 5.09
CA ARG A 213 8.71 8.45 4.30
C ARG A 213 8.64 7.87 2.89
N SER A 214 7.68 6.98 2.62
CA SER A 214 7.58 6.35 1.31
C SER A 214 7.30 7.39 0.24
N ARG A 215 7.94 7.23 -0.92
CA ARG A 215 7.71 8.08 -2.10
C ARG A 215 6.48 7.64 -2.90
N TRP A 216 5.96 6.45 -2.60
CA TRP A 216 4.78 5.91 -3.26
C TRP A 216 3.49 6.37 -2.55
N PRO A 217 2.40 6.57 -3.28
CA PRO A 217 1.08 6.82 -2.70
C PRO A 217 0.61 5.59 -1.94
N MET A 218 0.53 5.66 -0.61
CA MET A 218 0.25 4.48 0.21
C MET A 218 -0.74 4.75 1.35
N ALA A 219 -1.52 3.70 1.65
CA ALA A 219 -2.37 3.59 2.81
C ALA A 219 -2.05 2.34 3.64
N PHE A 220 -2.41 2.40 4.91
CA PHE A 220 -2.42 1.28 5.84
C PHE A 220 -3.82 1.10 6.41
N VAL A 221 -4.25 -0.15 6.53
CA VAL A 221 -5.54 -0.53 7.13
C VAL A 221 -5.32 -1.60 8.19
N ALA A 222 -5.90 -1.40 9.37
CA ALA A 222 -6.05 -2.46 10.37
C ALA A 222 -7.43 -3.12 10.19
N CYS A 223 -7.43 -4.41 9.89
CA CYS A 223 -8.62 -5.22 9.68
C CYS A 223 -8.55 -6.46 10.57
N SER A 224 -9.51 -6.66 11.46
CA SER A 224 -9.55 -7.86 12.30
C SER A 224 -9.83 -9.13 11.48
N ARG A 225 -9.64 -10.31 12.08
CA ARG A 225 -9.94 -11.60 11.43
C ARG A 225 -11.42 -11.79 11.13
N GLU A 226 -12.27 -11.06 11.84
CA GLU A 226 -13.72 -11.01 11.70
C GLU A 226 -14.15 -9.90 10.71
N GLY A 227 -13.19 -9.20 10.11
CA GLY A 227 -13.44 -8.14 9.14
C GLY A 227 -13.80 -6.80 9.78
N ALA A 228 -13.49 -6.55 11.05
CA ALA A 228 -13.68 -5.23 11.63
C ALA A 228 -12.56 -4.27 11.19
N LEU A 229 -12.92 -3.13 10.59
CA LEU A 229 -11.94 -2.09 10.23
C LEU A 229 -11.69 -1.19 11.44
N GLU A 230 -10.49 -1.25 11.99
CA GLU A 230 -10.12 -0.60 13.25
C GLU A 230 -9.34 0.71 13.04
N GLN A 231 -8.61 0.79 11.94
CA GLN A 231 -7.77 1.94 11.61
C GLN A 231 -7.56 2.02 10.10
N MET A 232 -7.52 3.24 9.57
CA MET A 232 -7.08 3.53 8.22
C MET A 232 -6.29 4.83 8.26
N LEU A 233 -5.18 4.88 7.53
CA LEU A 233 -4.30 6.04 7.44
C LEU A 233 -3.53 6.00 6.12
N TRP A 234 -3.09 7.14 5.61
CA TRP A 234 -2.33 7.25 4.37
C TRP A 234 -1.26 8.34 4.45
N ASN A 235 -0.31 8.33 3.52
CA ASN A 235 0.75 9.33 3.45
C ASN A 235 0.38 10.52 2.55
N GLY A 236 1.21 11.57 2.58
CA GLY A 236 0.99 12.77 1.76
C GLY A 236 0.97 12.50 0.26
N ARG A 237 1.74 11.50 -0.21
CA ARG A 237 1.72 11.07 -1.62
C ARG A 237 0.34 10.55 -2.04
N ALA A 238 -0.37 9.84 -1.16
CA ALA A 238 -1.74 9.43 -1.42
C ALA A 238 -2.72 10.62 -1.48
N GLU A 239 -2.47 11.69 -0.72
CA GLU A 239 -3.28 12.92 -0.82
C GLU A 239 -3.11 13.59 -2.18
N GLU A 240 -1.89 13.61 -2.71
CA GLU A 240 -1.57 14.15 -4.04
C GLU A 240 -2.23 13.38 -5.18
N GLU A 241 -2.42 12.06 -5.03
CA GLU A 241 -3.11 11.22 -6.02
C GLU A 241 -4.65 11.38 -6.00
N GLY A 242 -5.21 12.12 -5.05
CA GLY A 242 -6.65 12.39 -5.01
C GLY A 242 -7.33 12.16 -3.66
N LEU A 243 -6.59 11.75 -2.62
CA LEU A 243 -7.16 11.63 -1.28
C LEU A 243 -7.24 12.96 -0.52
N ARG A 244 -6.76 14.07 -1.09
CA ARG A 244 -6.85 15.39 -0.46
C ARG A 244 -8.30 15.74 -0.11
N GLY A 245 -8.54 16.01 1.17
CA GLY A 245 -9.86 16.33 1.69
C GLY A 245 -10.65 15.11 2.15
N LEU A 246 -10.24 13.89 1.81
CA LEU A 246 -10.72 12.69 2.48
C LEU A 246 -10.10 12.62 3.88
N GLY A 247 -10.77 11.95 4.81
CA GLY A 247 -10.28 11.69 6.16
C GLY A 247 -10.94 10.44 6.74
N VAL A 248 -10.46 9.99 7.89
CA VAL A 248 -10.99 8.82 8.60
C VAL A 248 -11.56 9.26 9.94
N GLY A 249 -12.80 8.87 10.20
CA GLY A 249 -13.49 9.06 11.47
C GLY A 249 -13.91 7.73 12.09
N VAL A 250 -14.42 7.80 13.31
CA VAL A 250 -15.04 6.66 14.00
C VAL A 250 -16.47 7.05 14.34
N ARG A 251 -17.43 6.23 13.91
CA ARG A 251 -18.81 6.31 14.35
C ARG A 251 -19.00 5.35 15.53
N TYR A 252 -19.69 5.82 16.56
CA TYR A 252 -20.03 5.01 17.73
C TYR A 252 -21.50 4.60 17.60
N GLY A 253 -21.74 3.32 17.36
CA GLY A 253 -23.08 2.73 17.38
C GLY A 253 -23.61 2.50 18.80
N VAL A 254 -24.91 2.27 18.90
CA VAL A 254 -25.61 1.93 20.14
C VAL A 254 -25.29 0.48 20.53
N GLY A 255 -24.08 0.24 21.06
CA GLY A 255 -23.60 -1.10 21.41
C GLY A 255 -22.30 -1.15 22.21
N GLY A 256 -21.84 -0.01 22.75
CA GLY A 256 -20.59 0.07 23.50
C GLY A 256 -19.34 -0.08 22.61
N PRO A 257 -18.18 -0.51 23.16
CA PRO A 257 -16.90 -0.57 22.44
C PRO A 257 -16.89 -1.42 21.16
N ARG A 258 -17.86 -2.34 21.00
CA ARG A 258 -18.06 -3.17 19.80
C ARG A 258 -18.87 -2.48 18.69
N GLY A 259 -19.42 -1.30 18.95
CA GLY A 259 -20.14 -0.47 17.97
C GLY A 259 -19.26 0.57 17.28
N LYS A 260 -17.93 0.51 17.41
CA LYS A 260 -17.03 1.42 16.71
C LYS A 260 -16.91 1.00 15.26
N GLU A 261 -17.37 1.85 14.36
CA GLU A 261 -17.28 1.65 12.92
C GLU A 261 -16.40 2.72 12.31
N LEU A 262 -15.39 2.30 11.56
CA LEU A 262 -14.56 3.23 10.79
C LEU A 262 -15.40 3.82 9.66
N VAL A 263 -15.45 5.15 9.58
CA VAL A 263 -16.18 5.88 8.55
C VAL A 263 -15.23 6.79 7.78
N LEU A 264 -15.47 6.95 6.49
CA LEU A 264 -14.77 7.96 5.70
C LEU A 264 -15.42 9.33 5.94
N THR A 265 -14.62 10.37 5.84
CA THR A 265 -15.07 11.76 5.93
C THR A 265 -14.57 12.53 4.72
N TRP A 266 -15.34 13.52 4.28
CA TRP A 266 -14.94 14.49 3.27
C TRP A 266 -15.00 15.89 3.85
N ARG A 267 -13.83 16.55 3.90
CA ARG A 267 -13.61 17.87 4.51
C ARG A 267 -14.22 17.94 5.92
N GLY A 268 -13.97 16.88 6.71
CA GLY A 268 -14.44 16.75 8.09
C GLY A 268 -15.90 16.31 8.26
N ARG A 269 -16.65 16.09 7.17
CA ARG A 269 -18.04 15.60 7.23
C ARG A 269 -18.11 14.12 6.93
N ASN A 270 -18.86 13.34 7.70
CA ASN A 270 -19.01 11.90 7.46
C ASN A 270 -19.61 11.63 6.08
N LEU A 271 -19.03 10.67 5.36
CA LEU A 271 -19.60 10.13 4.15
C LEU A 271 -20.65 9.07 4.49
N PRO A 272 -21.73 8.95 3.70
CA PRO A 272 -22.64 7.83 3.82
C PRO A 272 -21.88 6.52 3.57
N GLY A 273 -22.21 5.49 4.35
CA GLY A 273 -21.67 4.14 4.12
C GLY A 273 -22.10 3.62 2.74
N VAL A 274 -21.28 2.77 2.14
CA VAL A 274 -21.69 2.00 0.96
C VAL A 274 -22.60 0.88 1.49
N GLY A 275 -23.89 0.92 1.14
CA GLY A 275 -24.82 -0.13 1.50
C GLY A 275 -24.29 -1.47 0.97
N VAL A 276 -24.08 -2.44 1.88
CA VAL A 276 -23.91 -3.82 1.48
C VAL A 276 -25.32 -4.38 1.43
N GLU A 277 -25.90 -4.52 0.23
CA GLU A 277 -27.07 -5.40 0.10
C GLU A 277 -26.60 -6.79 0.54
N GLY A 278 -27.23 -7.29 1.60
CA GLY A 278 -26.87 -8.55 2.26
C GLY A 278 -27.28 -9.78 1.48
#